data_AF-A0A7K6F1P4-F1
#
_entry.id   AF-A0A7K6F1P4-F1
#
_cell.length_a   1.000
_cell.length_b   1.000
_cell.length_c   1.000
_cell.angle_alpha   90.00
_cell.angle_beta   90.00
_cell.angle_gamma   90.00
#
_symmetry.space_group_name_H-M   'P 1'
#
loop_
_entity.id
_entity.type
_entity.pdbx_description
1 polymer ?
#
loop_
_entity_poly.entity_id
_entity_poly.type
_entity_poly.pdbx_seq_one_letter_code
_entity_poly.pdbx_strand_id
1 'polypeptide(L)' 'MPPAALIARSLLRSAARPGPAPRGLTSGPPQSPLGTAESVVGFVAVFAAIFGPAGWVLAHLNDYKQRE' A
#
# COMPACT_ATOMS: atom_id res chain seq x y z
N MET A 1 31.46 -24.82 -39.57
CA MET A 1 30.02 -24.54 -39.35
C MET A 1 29.61 -23.40 -40.29
N PRO A 2 28.50 -23.52 -41.03
CA PRO A 2 28.12 -22.50 -41.98
C PRO A 2 27.71 -21.20 -41.26
N PRO A 3 28.12 -20.01 -41.76
CA PRO A 3 27.87 -18.72 -41.10
C PRO A 3 26.36 -18.43 -40.95
N ALA A 4 25.53 -18.91 -41.88
CA ALA A 4 24.08 -18.80 -41.82
C ALA A 4 23.47 -19.50 -40.60
N ALA A 5 24.03 -20.64 -40.17
CA ALA A 5 23.55 -21.35 -38.99
C ALA A 5 23.85 -20.58 -37.70
N LEU A 6 24.93 -19.79 -37.66
CA LEU A 6 25.27 -18.96 -36.51
C LEU A 6 24.31 -17.77 -36.38
N ILE A 7 23.92 -17.17 -37.51
CA ILE A 7 22.93 -16.08 -37.54
C ILE A 7 21.55 -16.60 -37.15
N ALA A 8 21.10 -17.71 -37.74
CA ALA A 8 19.82 -18.32 -37.37
C ALA A 8 19.76 -18.66 -35.87
N ARG A 9 20.87 -19.16 -35.33
CA ARG A 9 20.99 -19.50 -33.90
C ARG A 9 21.01 -18.28 -32.99
N SER A 10 21.62 -17.17 -33.40
CA SER A 10 21.66 -15.94 -32.59
C SER A 10 20.28 -15.29 -32.51
N LEU A 11 19.56 -15.27 -33.63
CA LEU A 11 18.19 -14.75 -33.70
C LEU A 11 17.22 -15.61 -32.91
N LEU A 12 17.29 -16.94 -33.05
CA LEU A 12 16.45 -17.86 -32.29
C LEU A 12 16.70 -17.75 -30.79
N ARG A 13 17.96 -17.59 -30.37
CA ARG A 13 18.33 -17.40 -28.96
C ARG A 13 17.86 -16.06 -28.41
N SER A 14 17.84 -15.02 -29.24
CA SER A 14 17.32 -13.69 -28.86
C SER A 14 15.80 -13.70 -28.72
N ALA A 15 15.09 -14.41 -29.60
CA ALA A 15 13.64 -14.54 -29.55
C ALA A 15 13.17 -15.43 -28.37
N ALA A 16 13.99 -16.40 -27.98
CA ALA A 16 13.72 -17.26 -26.82
C ALA A 16 14.08 -16.61 -25.47
N ARG A 17 14.63 -15.39 -25.46
CA ARG A 17 14.94 -14.69 -24.21
C ARG A 17 13.65 -14.18 -23.58
N PRO A 18 13.34 -14.54 -22.32
CA PRO A 18 12.21 -13.94 -21.60
C PRO A 18 12.36 -12.42 -21.62
N GLY A 19 11.27 -11.70 -21.90
CA GLY A 19 11.24 -10.25 -21.78
C GLY A 19 11.67 -9.80 -20.39
N PRO A 20 12.09 -8.53 -20.21
CA PRO A 20 12.48 -8.03 -18.91
C PRO A 20 11.35 -8.28 -17.90
N ALA A 21 11.66 -9.02 -16.83
CA ALA A 21 10.72 -9.24 -15.74
C ALA A 21 10.24 -7.88 -15.20
N PRO A 22 8.97 -7.76 -14.76
CA PRO A 22 8.48 -6.52 -14.17
C PRO A 22 9.43 -6.09 -13.05
N ARG A 23 10.00 -4.89 -13.21
CA ARG A 23 10.92 -4.30 -12.24
C ARG A 23 10.09 -3.53 -11.23
N GLY A 24 9.89 -4.09 -10.05
CA GLY A 24 9.17 -3.44 -8.95
C GLY A 24 8.52 -4.44 -8.00
N LEU A 25 8.08 -3.95 -6.84
CA LEU A 25 7.22 -4.72 -5.95
C LEU A 25 5.80 -4.72 -6.52
N THR A 26 5.23 -5.89 -6.71
CA THR A 26 3.84 -6.06 -7.13
C THR A 26 3.12 -6.87 -6.05
N SER A 27 1.90 -6.48 -5.72
CA SER A 27 1.05 -7.25 -4.82
C SER A 27 -0.04 -7.95 -5.63
N GLY A 28 -0.44 -9.14 -5.17
CA GLY A 28 -1.67 -9.77 -5.65
C GLY A 28 -2.91 -9.01 -5.17
N PRO A 29 -4.11 -9.45 -5.61
CA PRO A 29 -5.37 -8.92 -5.11
C PRO A 29 -5.50 -9.05 -3.59
N PRO A 30 -6.20 -8.13 -2.91
CA PRO A 30 -6.44 -8.23 -1.47
C PRO A 30 -7.27 -9.48 -1.14
N GLN A 31 -6.88 -10.21 -0.10
CA GLN A 31 -7.65 -11.37 0.40
C GLN A 31 -9.03 -10.95 0.93
N SER A 32 -9.08 -9.78 1.57
CA SER A 32 -10.30 -9.15 2.08
C SER A 32 -10.34 -7.71 1.57
N PRO A 33 -11.03 -7.43 0.45
CA PRO A 33 -11.11 -6.08 -0.09
C PRO A 33 -11.91 -5.20 0.87
N LEU A 34 -11.30 -4.10 1.31
CA LEU A 34 -11.98 -3.11 2.14
C LEU A 34 -12.86 -2.22 1.27
N GLY A 35 -14.14 -2.13 1.63
CA GLY A 35 -15.07 -1.20 1.03
C GLY A 35 -14.91 0.23 1.54
N THR A 36 -15.61 1.17 0.90
CA THR A 36 -15.65 2.57 1.34
C THR A 36 -16.22 2.70 2.75
N ALA A 37 -17.29 1.96 3.06
CA ALA A 37 -17.93 2.01 4.37
C ALA A 37 -16.98 1.58 5.50
N GLU A 38 -16.31 0.44 5.32
CA GLU A 38 -15.33 -0.08 6.30
C GLU A 38 -14.15 0.88 6.48
N SER A 39 -13.66 1.46 5.38
CA SER A 39 -12.59 2.44 5.41
C SER A 39 -12.99 3.70 6.20
N VAL A 40 -14.19 4.24 5.94
CA VAL A 40 -14.70 5.42 6.66
C VAL A 40 -14.85 5.13 8.15
N VAL A 41 -15.41 3.96 8.52
CA VAL A 41 -15.53 3.56 9.93
C VAL A 41 -14.15 3.46 10.58
N GLY A 42 -13.18 2.83 9.91
CA GLY A 42 -11.80 2.75 10.40
C GLY A 42 -11.16 4.11 10.64
N PHE A 43 -11.30 5.03 9.68
CA PHE A 43 -10.78 6.41 9.83
C PHE A 43 -11.45 7.14 10.99
N VAL A 44 -12.78 7.14 11.06
CA VAL A 44 -13.51 7.79 12.15
C VAL A 44 -13.12 7.21 13.50
N ALA A 45 -12.98 5.89 13.60
CA ALA A 45 -12.57 5.22 14.84
C ALA A 45 -11.17 5.65 15.30
N VAL A 46 -10.19 5.71 14.39
CA VAL A 46 -8.82 6.16 14.71
C VAL A 46 -8.82 7.62 15.15
N PHE A 47 -9.53 8.49 14.44
CA PHE A 47 -9.63 9.91 14.80
C PHE A 47 -10.31 10.09 16.15
N ALA A 48 -11.43 9.42 16.40
CA ALA A 48 -12.13 9.47 17.68
C ALA A 48 -11.26 8.94 18.84
N ALA A 49 -10.48 7.88 18.61
CA ALA A 49 -9.60 7.30 19.63
C ALA A 49 -8.47 8.26 20.04
N ILE A 50 -7.94 9.05 19.11
CA ILE A 50 -6.88 10.03 19.39
C ILE A 50 -7.46 11.34 19.93
N PHE A 51 -8.45 11.90 19.23
CA PHE A 51 -8.98 13.23 19.52
C PHE A 51 -10.06 13.24 20.59
N GLY A 52 -10.74 12.12 20.83
CA GLY A 52 -11.73 11.99 21.90
C GLY A 52 -11.15 12.31 23.28
N PRO A 53 -10.12 11.58 23.76
CA PRO A 53 -9.51 11.87 25.06
C PRO A 53 -8.84 13.24 25.09
N ALA A 54 -8.19 13.67 24.00
CA ALA A 54 -7.61 15.01 23.93
C ALA A 54 -8.67 16.11 24.05
N GLY A 55 -9.79 15.97 23.35
CA GLY A 55 -10.92 16.89 23.42
C GLY A 55 -11.55 16.94 24.80
N TRP A 56 -11.69 15.79 25.48
CA TRP A 56 -12.16 15.74 26.86
C TRP A 56 -11.25 16.54 27.80
N VAL A 57 -9.94 16.31 27.76
CA VAL A 57 -8.98 17.02 28.62
C VAL A 57 -9.02 18.53 28.35
N LEU A 58 -9.05 18.94 27.09
CA LEU A 58 -9.09 20.35 26.70
C LEU A 58 -10.40 21.04 27.14
N ALA A 59 -11.53 20.33 27.09
CA ALA A 59 -12.82 20.86 27.50
C ALA A 59 -12.88 21.16 29.01
N HIS A 60 -12.16 20.40 29.84
CA HIS A 60 -12.20 20.51 31.30
C HIS A 60 -11.06 21.36 31.89
N LEU A 61 -10.31 22.11 31.07
CA LEU A 61 -9.18 22.90 31.56
C LEU A 61 -9.58 23.95 32.61
N ASN A 62 -10.77 24.54 32.48
CA ASN A 62 -11.27 25.50 33.47
C ASN A 62 -11.57 24.82 34.81
N ASP A 63 -12.17 23.63 34.78
CA ASP A 63 -12.52 22.86 35.98
C ASP A 63 -11.25 22.38 36.69
N TYR A 64 -10.21 21.99 35.95
CA TYR A 64 -8.92 21.63 36.54
C TYR A 64 -8.19 22.81 37.18
N LYS A 65 -8.45 24.03 36.70
CA LYS A 65 -7.85 25.27 37.20
C LYS A 65 -8.60 25.79 38.43
N GLN A 66 -9.93 25.76 38.41
CA GLN A 66 -10.76 26.12 39.55
C GLN A 66 -10.94 24.90 40.44
N ARG A 67 -9.86 24.56 41.15
CA ARG A 67 -9.94 23.59 42.24
C ARG A 67 -10.65 24.27 43.40
N GLU A 68 -11.97 24.13 43.44
CA GLU A 68 -12.69 24.17 44.71
C GLU A 68 -12.17 23.11 45.67
#